data_AF-A0A9D6PUM1-F1
#
_entry.id   AF-A0A9D6PUM1-F1
#
_cell.length_a   1.000
_cell.length_b   1.000
_cell.length_c   1.000
_cell.angle_alpha   90.00
_cell.angle_beta   90.00
_cell.angle_gamma   90.00
#
_symmetry.space_group_name_H-M   'P 1'
#
loop_
_entity.id
_entity.type
_entity.pdbx_description
1 polymer ?
#
loop_
_entity_poly.entity_id
_entity_poly.type
_entity_poly.pdbx_seq_one_letter_code
_entity_poly.pdbx_strand_id
1 'polypeptide(L)'
;MLLFRCLPIAVIITALYGLPTAVAHSSTTTVTITADGFSPREVALDTSSTVIFLNKDSLAHWPASNAHPRHDIYPEFDPSQAIAPGDFWAFKPTKSGTWRYHDHLNPHRQGTLIVATEADTTTATASPTPVVSEKQNGPFLTRAARAVSSFWHGITSVFGRLRPAKKSSHPSPEAFRQLPEQEQYDQLETIAKTSGVPAAWQYVKTVFTADHASLGGQAHNAAHFVGGLIYKKEGLAGLSVCDTTFAFGCYHGFTEGAFEKNLDALTTIANACQKLGPISSGPWSSCIHGIGHGMASYYNSTDLAPALATCDSLQAGATFCHDGVFMEFAISAPDSFYQNSNHLHPCDSLAETYQPACGRNILAAAGNRFNMPPLETAKACLAAEAPFTASCLDTFGFMAASLDRQDGARITARCQELQNGPATSQCAGAAAGELVFQNYPDWQTQAPRVCQALPSRDQASCFTRLNQTITNYQR
;
A
#
# COMPACT_ATOMS: atom_id res chain seq x y z
N MET A 1 29.23 -70.95 -31.28
CA MET A 1 30.48 -70.71 -30.51
C MET A 1 30.51 -69.23 -30.14
N LEU A 2 30.71 -68.80 -28.89
CA LEU A 2 30.83 -69.55 -27.63
C LEU A 2 29.60 -69.30 -26.72
N LEU A 3 29.39 -70.15 -25.73
CA LEU A 3 28.54 -69.90 -24.58
C LEU A 3 29.41 -69.45 -23.40
N PHE A 4 28.99 -68.44 -22.65
CA PHE A 4 29.46 -68.23 -21.28
C PHE A 4 28.24 -68.16 -20.35
N ARG A 5 28.24 -69.03 -19.33
CA ARG A 5 27.27 -69.02 -18.23
C ARG A 5 27.88 -68.26 -17.06
N CYS A 6 27.12 -67.31 -16.49
CA CYS A 6 27.36 -66.83 -15.13
C CYS A 6 26.15 -67.23 -14.26
N LEU A 7 26.41 -67.83 -13.10
CA LEU A 7 25.40 -68.03 -12.06
C LEU A 7 25.22 -66.72 -11.28
N PRO A 8 23.99 -66.31 -10.94
CA PRO A 8 23.77 -65.29 -9.92
C PRO A 8 24.06 -65.89 -8.52
N ILE A 9 24.86 -65.21 -7.72
CA ILE A 9 25.04 -65.53 -6.30
C ILE A 9 23.87 -64.93 -5.53
N ALA A 10 23.14 -65.75 -4.77
CA ALA A 10 22.04 -65.29 -3.93
C ALA A 10 22.59 -64.59 -2.68
N VAL A 11 22.59 -63.26 -2.68
CA VAL A 11 22.90 -62.45 -1.50
C VAL A 11 21.65 -62.36 -0.62
N ILE A 12 21.71 -62.97 0.57
CA ILE A 12 20.65 -62.85 1.58
C ILE A 12 20.78 -61.48 2.24
N ILE A 13 19.96 -60.52 1.80
CA ILE A 13 19.82 -59.23 2.49
C ILE A 13 18.87 -59.43 3.68
N THR A 14 19.43 -59.49 4.89
CA THR A 14 18.65 -59.43 6.12
C THR A 14 18.01 -58.05 6.24
N ALA A 15 16.69 -57.98 6.08
CA ALA A 15 15.91 -56.78 6.33
C ALA A 15 15.91 -56.46 7.84
N LEU A 16 16.82 -55.60 8.28
CA LEU A 16 16.63 -54.90 9.56
C LEU A 16 15.40 -54.01 9.41
N TYR A 17 14.36 -54.31 10.20
CA TYR A 17 13.23 -53.40 10.36
C TYR A 17 13.74 -52.11 11.01
N GLY A 18 13.85 -51.05 10.21
CA GLY A 18 14.06 -49.71 10.74
C GLY A 18 12.87 -49.33 11.62
N LEU A 19 13.13 -49.12 12.90
CA LEU A 19 12.17 -48.44 13.78
C LEU A 19 11.87 -47.05 13.19
N PRO A 20 10.62 -46.58 13.23
CA PRO A 20 10.31 -45.22 12.78
C PRO A 20 11.03 -44.22 13.68
N THR A 21 12.10 -43.62 13.17
CA THR A 21 12.78 -42.50 13.81
C THR A 21 11.82 -41.31 13.80
N ALA A 22 11.24 -40.98 14.96
CA ALA A 22 10.46 -39.77 15.13
C ALA A 22 11.34 -38.56 14.75
N VAL A 23 10.97 -37.88 13.66
CA VAL A 23 11.67 -36.67 13.21
C VAL A 23 11.32 -35.55 14.17
N ALA A 24 12.30 -34.72 14.54
CA ALA A 24 12.12 -33.71 15.57
C ALA A 24 11.13 -32.62 15.14
N HIS A 25 10.02 -32.48 15.88
CA HIS A 25 9.01 -31.42 15.70
C HIS A 25 9.50 -30.07 16.27
N SER A 26 10.55 -29.52 15.66
CA SER A 26 11.00 -28.14 15.85
C SER A 26 11.95 -27.79 14.70
N SER A 27 11.44 -27.14 13.65
CA SER A 27 12.25 -26.70 12.52
C SER A 27 12.68 -25.23 12.67
N THR A 28 13.80 -24.87 12.03
CA THR A 28 14.25 -23.47 11.93
C THR A 28 14.39 -23.13 10.46
N THR A 29 13.59 -22.18 9.98
CA THR A 29 13.64 -21.69 8.59
C THR A 29 14.18 -20.26 8.56
N THR A 30 15.10 -19.96 7.64
CA THR A 30 15.70 -18.62 7.53
C THR A 30 15.15 -17.85 6.33
N VAL A 31 14.48 -16.73 6.58
CA VAL A 31 14.26 -15.66 5.62
C VAL A 31 15.51 -14.77 5.60
N THR A 32 16.15 -14.66 4.45
CA THR A 32 17.21 -13.66 4.23
C THR A 32 16.56 -12.36 3.77
N ILE A 33 16.94 -11.22 4.37
CA ILE A 33 16.60 -9.89 3.88
C ILE A 33 17.76 -9.37 3.01
N THR A 34 17.44 -8.80 1.86
CA THR A 34 18.38 -8.32 0.84
C THR A 34 17.83 -7.07 0.14
N ALA A 35 18.61 -6.51 -0.78
CA ALA A 35 18.15 -5.42 -1.66
C ALA A 35 16.93 -5.78 -2.53
N ASP A 36 16.65 -7.08 -2.76
CA ASP A 36 15.44 -7.58 -3.45
C ASP A 36 14.23 -7.79 -2.50
N GLY A 37 14.43 -7.52 -1.20
CA GLY A 37 13.51 -7.82 -0.10
C GLY A 37 13.74 -9.19 0.53
N PHE A 38 12.66 -9.81 1.00
CA PHE A 38 12.67 -11.09 1.70
C PHE A 38 12.89 -12.28 0.75
N SER A 39 13.70 -13.27 1.16
CA SER A 39 13.97 -14.48 0.39
C SER A 39 14.16 -15.70 1.31
N PRO A 40 13.25 -16.71 1.28
CA PRO A 40 12.00 -16.72 0.51
C PRO A 40 10.99 -15.67 1.02
N ARG A 41 10.09 -15.21 0.13
CA ARG A 41 8.99 -14.30 0.52
C ARG A 41 7.86 -15.03 1.25
N GLU A 42 7.63 -16.30 0.92
CA GLU A 42 6.67 -17.16 1.62
C GLU A 42 7.40 -18.23 2.44
N VAL A 43 6.98 -18.43 3.69
CA VAL A 43 7.47 -19.50 4.57
C VAL A 43 6.28 -20.26 5.14
N ALA A 44 6.29 -21.59 5.00
CA ALA A 44 5.36 -22.48 5.68
C ALA A 44 6.07 -23.22 6.83
N LEU A 45 5.49 -23.19 8.03
CA LEU A 45 5.96 -23.91 9.21
C LEU A 45 4.82 -24.18 10.20
N ASP A 46 5.09 -24.80 11.34
CA ASP A 46 4.11 -25.06 12.42
C ASP A 46 4.36 -24.21 13.68
N THR A 47 3.41 -24.20 14.62
CA THR A 47 3.52 -23.53 15.91
C THR A 47 4.64 -24.07 16.83
N SER A 48 5.30 -25.18 16.48
CA SER A 48 6.46 -25.69 17.22
C SER A 48 7.79 -25.15 16.68
N SER A 49 7.83 -24.70 15.43
CA SER A 49 9.00 -24.22 14.70
C SER A 49 9.33 -22.73 14.92
N THR A 50 10.45 -22.28 14.35
CA THR A 50 10.97 -20.89 14.42
C THR A 50 11.32 -20.38 13.01
N VAL A 51 11.02 -19.10 12.73
CA VAL A 51 11.57 -18.38 11.57
C VAL A 51 12.66 -17.41 12.02
N ILE A 52 13.77 -17.38 11.30
CA ILE A 52 14.86 -16.41 11.48
C ILE A 52 14.84 -15.43 10.33
N PHE A 53 14.81 -14.14 10.65
CA PHE A 53 15.01 -13.05 9.69
C PHE A 53 16.45 -12.57 9.78
N LEU A 54 17.28 -12.94 8.79
CA LEU A 54 18.71 -12.61 8.71
C LEU A 54 18.93 -11.48 7.72
N ASN A 55 19.43 -10.33 8.17
CA ASN A 55 19.73 -9.20 7.31
C ASN A 55 21.09 -9.40 6.60
N LYS A 56 21.08 -9.38 5.26
CA LYS A 56 22.29 -9.37 4.40
C LYS A 56 22.35 -8.17 3.45
N ASP A 57 21.47 -7.18 3.60
CA ASP A 57 21.65 -5.89 2.93
C ASP A 57 22.70 -5.05 3.68
N SER A 58 23.15 -4.01 3.00
CA SER A 58 23.86 -2.83 3.48
C SER A 58 23.01 -1.90 4.37
N LEU A 59 21.68 -2.02 4.32
CA LEU A 59 20.72 -1.21 5.07
C LEU A 59 20.14 -1.96 6.28
N ALA A 60 19.56 -1.22 7.23
CA ALA A 60 18.78 -1.83 8.31
C ALA A 60 17.36 -2.15 7.83
N HIS A 61 16.77 -3.23 8.36
CA HIS A 61 15.44 -3.72 7.97
C HIS A 61 14.64 -4.21 9.18
N TRP A 62 13.33 -4.01 9.19
CA TRP A 62 12.44 -4.31 10.32
C TRP A 62 11.26 -5.19 9.84
N PRO A 63 11.41 -6.53 9.81
CA PRO A 63 10.29 -7.42 9.47
C PRO A 63 9.21 -7.40 10.54
N ALA A 64 8.00 -6.94 10.21
CA ALA A 64 6.87 -6.87 11.12
C ALA A 64 5.53 -7.22 10.45
N SER A 65 4.57 -7.72 11.25
CA SER A 65 3.20 -8.01 10.82
C SER A 65 2.56 -6.83 10.09
N ASN A 66 1.72 -7.11 9.10
CA ASN A 66 0.76 -6.13 8.58
C ASN A 66 -0.25 -5.72 9.67
N ALA A 67 -0.97 -4.61 9.53
CA ALA A 67 -0.78 -3.56 8.51
C ALA A 67 0.45 -2.70 8.81
N HIS A 68 1.13 -2.18 7.80
CA HIS A 68 2.04 -1.05 8.01
C HIS A 68 1.26 0.19 8.49
N PRO A 69 1.84 1.09 9.29
CA PRO A 69 2.93 0.92 10.27
C PRO A 69 2.50 0.30 11.62
N ARG A 70 1.28 -0.23 11.69
CA ARG A 70 0.52 -0.40 12.95
C ARG A 70 0.68 -1.78 13.58
N HIS A 71 1.13 -2.77 12.80
CA HIS A 71 1.47 -4.14 13.18
C HIS A 71 0.39 -4.92 13.96
N ASP A 72 -0.88 -4.53 13.81
CA ASP A 72 -1.95 -4.92 14.74
C ASP A 72 -2.67 -6.24 14.42
N ILE A 73 -2.36 -6.87 13.28
CA ILE A 73 -2.90 -8.21 12.95
C ILE A 73 -2.22 -9.27 13.82
N TYR A 74 -0.89 -9.20 13.95
CA TYR A 74 -0.09 -10.06 14.80
C TYR A 74 0.98 -9.22 15.54
N PRO A 75 0.61 -8.49 16.63
CA PRO A 75 1.54 -7.61 17.37
C PRO A 75 2.77 -8.28 17.94
N GLU A 76 2.73 -9.60 18.18
CA GLU A 76 3.88 -10.37 18.67
C GLU A 76 4.85 -10.78 17.54
N PHE A 77 4.44 -10.65 16.28
CA PHE A 77 5.29 -10.77 15.08
C PHE A 77 5.86 -9.38 14.75
N ASP A 78 6.59 -8.81 15.70
CA ASP A 78 7.25 -7.50 15.59
C ASP A 78 8.49 -7.46 16.50
N PRO A 79 9.72 -7.23 15.98
CA PRO A 79 10.91 -7.04 16.80
C PRO A 79 10.91 -5.71 17.56
N SER A 80 10.00 -4.78 17.26
CA SER A 80 9.91 -3.41 17.80
C SER A 80 11.13 -2.51 17.53
N GLN A 81 12.03 -2.94 16.64
CA GLN A 81 13.25 -2.24 16.24
C GLN A 81 13.80 -2.83 14.93
N ALA A 82 14.62 -2.06 14.21
CA ALA A 82 15.29 -2.53 13.01
C ALA A 82 16.48 -3.46 13.30
N ILE A 83 16.66 -4.46 12.43
CA ILE A 83 17.79 -5.39 12.38
C ILE A 83 18.92 -4.74 11.57
N ALA A 84 20.11 -4.60 12.16
CA ALA A 84 21.27 -4.01 11.48
C ALA A 84 21.85 -4.93 10.38
N PRO A 85 22.65 -4.40 9.43
CA PRO A 85 23.37 -5.19 8.44
C PRO A 85 24.18 -6.34 9.06
N GLY A 86 23.89 -7.58 8.67
CA GLY A 86 24.54 -8.79 9.18
C GLY A 86 23.91 -9.42 10.43
N ASP A 87 23.05 -8.69 11.15
CA ASP A 87 22.33 -9.20 12.32
C ASP A 87 21.07 -10.01 11.93
N PHE A 88 20.45 -10.65 12.92
CA PHE A 88 19.21 -11.40 12.73
C PHE A 88 18.23 -11.24 13.89
N TRP A 89 16.95 -11.51 13.61
CA TRP A 89 15.90 -11.71 14.60
C TRP A 89 15.29 -13.11 14.47
N ALA A 90 14.81 -13.68 15.57
CA ALA A 90 14.20 -15.00 15.59
C ALA A 90 12.78 -14.90 16.19
N PHE A 91 11.79 -15.39 15.44
CA PHE A 91 10.38 -15.36 15.79
C PHE A 91 9.79 -16.77 15.80
N LYS A 92 9.05 -17.09 16.87
CA LYS A 92 8.29 -18.34 16.99
C LYS A 92 6.79 -18.01 17.06
N PRO A 93 6.01 -18.32 16.01
CA PRO A 93 4.58 -18.04 16.01
C PRO A 93 3.81 -18.97 16.95
N THR A 94 2.91 -18.36 17.69
CA THR A 94 1.95 -18.95 18.63
C THR A 94 0.53 -19.08 18.07
N LYS A 95 0.26 -18.49 16.89
CA LYS A 95 -1.05 -18.44 16.25
C LYS A 95 -0.97 -19.07 14.86
N SER A 96 -1.78 -20.10 14.61
CA SER A 96 -1.96 -20.68 13.29
C SER A 96 -2.78 -19.76 12.37
N GLY A 97 -2.45 -19.71 11.08
CA GLY A 97 -3.06 -18.82 10.11
C GLY A 97 -2.09 -18.46 8.97
N THR A 98 -2.52 -17.56 8.08
CA THR A 98 -1.65 -16.95 7.06
C THR A 98 -1.41 -15.50 7.44
N TRP A 99 -0.17 -15.14 7.75
CA TRP A 99 0.20 -13.84 8.30
C TRP A 99 1.07 -13.06 7.31
N ARG A 100 0.54 -11.98 6.77
CA ARG A 100 1.32 -11.03 5.94
C ARG A 100 2.22 -10.19 6.83
N TYR A 101 3.42 -9.92 6.33
CA TYR A 101 4.41 -9.07 6.99
C TYR A 101 5.13 -8.21 5.94
N HIS A 102 5.75 -7.13 6.40
CA HIS A 102 6.51 -6.18 5.57
C HIS A 102 7.79 -5.76 6.29
N ASP A 103 8.68 -5.05 5.59
CA ASP A 103 9.73 -4.27 6.23
C ASP A 103 9.17 -2.91 6.66
N HIS A 104 9.09 -2.61 7.95
CA HIS A 104 8.58 -1.34 8.46
C HIS A 104 9.36 -0.12 7.95
N LEU A 105 10.64 -0.30 7.56
CA LEU A 105 11.44 0.78 6.95
C LEU A 105 11.25 0.90 5.43
N ASN A 106 10.68 -0.12 4.79
CA ASN A 106 10.36 -0.15 3.35
C ASN A 106 9.06 -0.96 3.16
N PRO A 107 7.87 -0.40 3.46
CA PRO A 107 6.61 -1.16 3.63
C PRO A 107 6.18 -1.96 2.40
N HIS A 108 6.67 -1.50 1.27
CA HIS A 108 6.56 -2.04 -0.07
C HIS A 108 7.26 -3.40 -0.23
N ARG A 109 8.26 -3.72 0.61
CA ARG A 109 8.89 -5.05 0.70
C ARG A 109 8.03 -5.95 1.58
N GLN A 110 7.31 -6.90 0.97
CA GLN A 110 6.31 -7.75 1.64
C GLN A 110 6.65 -9.26 1.58
N GLY A 111 6.10 -10.01 2.53
CA GLY A 111 6.18 -11.47 2.64
C GLY A 111 4.97 -12.09 3.35
N THR A 112 4.93 -13.43 3.42
CA THR A 112 3.82 -14.21 3.99
C THR A 112 4.35 -15.37 4.82
N LEU A 113 3.84 -15.52 6.05
CA LEU A 113 4.16 -16.61 6.97
C LEU A 113 2.91 -17.48 7.17
N ILE A 114 2.93 -18.69 6.60
CA ILE A 114 1.87 -19.70 6.75
C ILE A 114 2.21 -20.57 7.96
N VAL A 115 1.37 -20.50 8.99
CA VAL A 115 1.57 -21.22 10.26
C VAL A 115 0.48 -22.27 10.41
N ALA A 116 0.86 -23.54 10.30
CA ALA A 116 0.01 -24.67 10.66
C ALA A 116 -0.07 -24.81 12.19
N THR A 117 -1.18 -25.37 12.69
CA THR A 117 -1.17 -26.01 14.02
C THR A 117 -0.21 -27.20 13.98
N GLU A 118 0.53 -27.43 15.06
CA GLU A 118 1.37 -28.62 15.24
C GLU A 118 0.57 -29.90 14.93
N ALA A 119 1.19 -30.84 14.21
CA ALA A 119 0.58 -32.10 13.83
C ALA A 119 0.53 -33.06 15.03
N ASP A 120 -0.51 -32.88 15.86
CA ASP A 120 -0.72 -33.61 17.11
C ASP A 120 -0.57 -35.12 16.89
N THR A 121 0.55 -35.68 17.39
CA THR A 121 1.01 -37.05 17.12
C THR A 121 0.22 -38.05 17.96
N THR A 122 -1.08 -38.10 17.65
CA THR A 122 -2.12 -38.78 18.40
C THR A 122 -2.02 -40.28 18.22
N THR A 123 -1.29 -40.90 19.15
CA THR A 123 -1.24 -42.36 19.31
C THR A 123 -2.65 -42.89 19.50
N ALA A 124 -3.20 -43.57 18.49
CA ALA A 124 -4.59 -43.95 18.50
C ALA A 124 -4.88 -45.10 19.49
N THR A 125 -5.66 -44.82 20.55
CA THR A 125 -6.91 -45.58 20.81
C THR A 125 -7.77 -45.02 21.95
N ALA A 126 -9.10 -45.17 21.79
CA ALA A 126 -10.14 -45.30 22.81
C ALA A 126 -10.38 -44.16 23.83
N SER A 127 -11.46 -43.40 23.61
CA SER A 127 -12.26 -42.82 24.70
C SER A 127 -12.97 -43.92 25.51
N PRO A 128 -13.47 -43.60 26.72
CA PRO A 128 -14.92 -43.43 26.80
C PRO A 128 -15.38 -42.15 27.52
N THR A 129 -16.61 -41.73 27.21
CA THR A 129 -17.36 -40.64 27.85
C THR A 129 -18.28 -41.21 28.96
N PRO A 130 -19.11 -40.38 29.64
CA PRO A 130 -18.73 -39.25 30.48
C PRO A 130 -19.28 -39.41 31.92
N VAL A 131 -18.79 -38.63 32.90
CA VAL A 131 -19.36 -38.62 34.27
C VAL A 131 -19.78 -37.20 34.66
N VAL A 132 -21.06 -37.05 35.01
CA VAL A 132 -21.64 -35.83 35.58
C VAL A 132 -21.32 -35.76 37.08
N SER A 133 -21.03 -34.56 37.59
CA SER A 133 -21.18 -34.29 39.02
C SER A 133 -21.58 -32.83 39.27
N GLU A 134 -22.76 -32.69 39.84
CA GLU A 134 -23.40 -31.45 40.29
C GLU A 134 -22.76 -30.94 41.59
N LYS A 135 -22.78 -29.62 41.80
CA LYS A 135 -22.72 -29.01 43.14
C LYS A 135 -23.38 -27.63 43.15
N GLN A 136 -24.54 -27.53 43.80
CA GLN A 136 -25.08 -26.25 44.26
C GLN A 136 -24.63 -25.98 45.70
N ASN A 137 -24.45 -24.70 46.03
CA ASN A 137 -25.13 -24.02 47.15
C ASN A 137 -24.59 -22.59 47.30
N GLY A 138 -25.49 -21.60 47.34
CA GLY A 138 -25.21 -20.27 47.89
C GLY A 138 -25.75 -20.16 49.32
N PRO A 139 -26.14 -18.96 49.80
CA PRO A 139 -25.92 -17.63 49.22
C PRO A 139 -25.20 -16.67 50.19
N PHE A 140 -24.74 -15.51 49.71
CA PHE A 140 -24.50 -14.36 50.59
C PHE A 140 -24.97 -13.05 49.93
N LEU A 141 -26.00 -12.44 50.53
CA LEU A 141 -26.36 -11.04 50.36
C LEU A 141 -25.38 -10.21 51.24
N THR A 142 -25.04 -8.96 50.92
CA THR A 142 -25.97 -7.82 50.95
C THR A 142 -25.61 -6.67 50.02
N ARG A 143 -26.61 -5.82 49.75
CA ARG A 143 -26.46 -4.53 49.04
C ARG A 143 -25.97 -3.44 50.00
N ALA A 144 -25.20 -2.48 49.48
CA ALA A 144 -25.26 -1.08 49.92
C ALA A 144 -24.85 -0.14 48.76
N ALA A 145 -25.73 0.80 48.39
CA ALA A 145 -25.46 1.86 47.41
C ALA A 145 -26.51 2.99 47.55
N ARG A 146 -26.12 4.25 47.23
CA ARG A 146 -26.84 5.54 47.48
C ARG A 146 -26.99 5.89 48.99
N ALA A 147 -27.07 7.15 49.43
CA ALA A 147 -26.69 8.50 48.93
C ALA A 147 -26.77 9.49 50.15
N VAL A 148 -26.73 10.85 50.12
CA VAL A 148 -26.80 11.88 49.07
C VAL A 148 -26.23 13.25 49.55
N SER A 149 -25.79 14.11 48.61
CA SER A 149 -25.66 15.59 48.64
C SER A 149 -24.94 16.39 49.77
N SER A 150 -24.03 17.27 49.31
CA SER A 150 -23.87 18.69 49.66
C SER A 150 -23.63 19.16 51.11
N PHE A 151 -22.46 19.76 51.34
CA PHE A 151 -22.38 21.16 51.79
C PHE A 151 -21.03 21.80 51.40
N TRP A 152 -21.08 22.91 50.64
CA TRP A 152 -20.20 24.09 50.72
C TRP A 152 -20.42 24.98 49.48
N HIS A 153 -20.95 26.19 49.70
CA HIS A 153 -21.05 27.26 48.71
C HIS A 153 -20.40 28.53 49.29
N GLY A 154 -19.79 29.35 48.42
CA GLY A 154 -19.06 30.55 48.78
C GLY A 154 -17.53 30.31 48.76
N ILE A 155 -16.70 31.14 48.13
CA ILE A 155 -16.95 32.42 47.45
C ILE A 155 -16.34 32.39 46.04
N THR A 156 -17.07 32.93 45.07
CA THR A 156 -16.59 33.13 43.68
C THR A 156 -16.12 34.56 43.44
N SER A 157 -15.32 34.73 42.37
CA SER A 157 -14.81 35.97 41.79
C SER A 157 -13.59 36.62 42.48
N VAL A 158 -12.51 36.73 41.70
CA VAL A 158 -11.57 37.88 41.55
C VAL A 158 -10.61 37.55 40.40
N PHE A 159 -10.10 36.31 40.31
CA PHE A 159 -9.23 35.85 39.21
C PHE A 159 -10.02 35.33 37.99
N GLY A 160 -10.88 36.20 37.45
CA GLY A 160 -11.56 35.97 36.17
C GLY A 160 -10.73 36.45 34.98
N ARG A 161 -9.60 35.80 34.66
CA ARG A 161 -8.86 35.99 33.39
C ARG A 161 -7.95 34.80 33.09
N LEU A 162 -7.73 34.54 31.81
CA LEU A 162 -6.91 33.44 31.27
C LEU A 162 -7.36 32.03 31.71
N ARG A 163 -8.45 31.54 31.08
CA ARG A 163 -8.42 30.12 30.65
C ARG A 163 -7.20 29.98 29.72
N PRO A 164 -6.26 29.05 29.97
CA PRO A 164 -5.31 28.68 28.93
C PRO A 164 -6.09 28.18 27.72
N ALA A 165 -5.64 28.54 26.50
CA ALA A 165 -6.08 27.80 25.33
C ALA A 165 -5.73 26.33 25.57
N LYS A 166 -6.66 25.42 25.26
CA LYS A 166 -6.41 23.97 25.35
C LYS A 166 -5.30 23.66 24.35
N LYS A 167 -4.05 23.50 24.84
CA LYS A 167 -2.89 23.16 23.98
C LYS A 167 -3.30 22.00 23.08
N SER A 168 -3.03 22.10 21.79
CA SER A 168 -3.12 20.95 20.91
C SER A 168 -2.20 19.85 21.47
N SER A 169 -2.74 18.64 21.60
CA SER A 169 -1.99 17.43 21.98
C SER A 169 -1.09 16.92 20.84
N HIS A 170 -0.93 17.73 19.79
CA HIS A 170 -0.38 17.39 18.49
C HIS A 170 0.46 18.58 17.99
N PRO A 171 1.52 18.34 17.19
CA PRO A 171 2.45 19.37 16.73
C PRO A 171 1.77 20.47 15.89
N SER A 172 2.46 21.61 15.72
CA SER A 172 2.04 22.60 14.71
C SER A 172 2.19 22.01 13.31
N PRO A 173 1.49 22.56 12.29
CA PRO A 173 1.63 22.12 10.91
C PRO A 173 3.09 22.10 10.42
N GLU A 174 3.86 23.13 10.77
CA GLU A 174 5.27 23.29 10.40
C GLU A 174 6.12 22.18 11.00
N ALA A 175 5.91 21.89 12.28
CA ALA A 175 6.61 20.83 12.99
C ALA A 175 6.24 19.44 12.43
N PHE A 176 4.96 19.19 12.14
CA PHE A 176 4.49 17.93 11.57
C PHE A 176 5.12 17.65 10.20
N ARG A 177 5.14 18.64 9.29
CA ARG A 177 5.74 18.51 7.94
C ARG A 177 7.23 18.16 7.96
N GLN A 178 7.93 18.41 9.07
CA GLN A 178 9.36 18.11 9.27
C GLN A 178 9.63 16.81 10.04
N LEU A 179 8.60 16.12 10.56
CA LEU A 179 8.77 14.81 11.19
C LEU A 179 9.12 13.74 10.14
N PRO A 180 9.90 12.70 10.49
CA PRO A 180 9.96 11.46 9.71
C PRO A 180 8.55 10.89 9.46
N GLU A 181 8.35 10.22 8.32
CA GLU A 181 7.03 9.76 7.90
C GLU A 181 6.36 8.82 8.93
N GLN A 182 7.15 7.95 9.57
CA GLN A 182 6.66 7.11 10.66
C GLN A 182 6.14 7.92 11.86
N GLU A 183 6.87 8.96 12.29
CA GLU A 183 6.42 9.83 13.39
C GLU A 183 5.16 10.62 13.00
N GLN A 184 4.99 10.96 11.71
CA GLN A 184 3.74 11.54 11.20
C GLN A 184 2.57 10.55 11.37
N TYR A 185 2.76 9.28 11.01
CA TYR A 185 1.75 8.24 11.19
C TYR A 185 1.42 7.99 12.67
N ASP A 186 2.41 7.95 13.56
CA ASP A 186 2.19 7.79 15.00
C ASP A 186 1.38 8.95 15.61
N GLN A 187 1.65 10.18 15.18
CA GLN A 187 0.83 11.34 15.55
C GLN A 187 -0.59 11.25 15.00
N LEU A 188 -0.77 10.81 13.75
CA LEU A 188 -2.09 10.66 13.12
C LEU A 188 -2.92 9.54 13.76
N GLU A 189 -2.32 8.39 14.11
CA GLU A 189 -3.04 7.37 14.88
C GLU A 189 -3.35 7.87 16.30
N THR A 190 -2.47 8.67 16.92
CA THR A 190 -2.74 9.29 18.22
C THR A 190 -3.92 10.28 18.15
N ILE A 191 -4.05 11.06 17.08
CA ILE A 191 -5.23 11.91 16.84
C ILE A 191 -6.47 11.02 16.65
N ALA A 192 -6.40 9.98 15.83
CA ALA A 192 -7.52 9.06 15.58
C ALA A 192 -8.00 8.35 16.86
N LYS A 193 -7.05 7.89 17.70
CA LYS A 193 -7.29 7.23 19.00
C LYS A 193 -7.92 8.19 20.03
N THR A 194 -7.53 9.47 20.05
CA THR A 194 -7.96 10.44 21.09
C THR A 194 -9.16 11.31 20.69
N SER A 195 -9.29 11.61 19.40
CA SER A 195 -10.22 12.61 18.84
C SER A 195 -11.09 12.08 17.70
N GLY A 196 -10.91 10.82 17.28
CA GLY A 196 -11.66 10.17 16.20
C GLY A 196 -11.01 10.34 14.82
N VAL A 197 -11.27 9.40 13.92
CA VAL A 197 -10.70 9.42 12.55
C VAL A 197 -11.09 10.65 11.72
N PRO A 198 -12.29 11.29 11.87
CA PRO A 198 -12.56 12.55 11.18
C PRO A 198 -11.65 13.69 11.67
N ALA A 199 -11.23 13.68 12.93
CA ALA A 199 -10.29 14.69 13.45
C ALA A 199 -8.87 14.48 12.90
N ALA A 200 -8.43 13.23 12.71
CA ALA A 200 -7.17 12.92 12.04
C ALA A 200 -7.18 13.40 10.58
N TRP A 201 -8.28 13.15 9.84
CA TRP A 201 -8.40 13.60 8.45
C TRP A 201 -8.44 15.12 8.31
N GLN A 202 -9.19 15.82 9.18
CA GLN A 202 -9.20 17.28 9.20
C GLN A 202 -7.84 17.87 9.62
N TYR A 203 -7.06 17.17 10.45
CA TYR A 203 -5.68 17.57 10.76
C TYR A 203 -4.76 17.44 9.54
N VAL A 204 -4.73 16.30 8.82
CA VAL A 204 -3.95 16.15 7.56
C VAL A 204 -4.28 17.28 6.59
N LYS A 205 -5.57 17.54 6.36
CA LYS A 205 -6.00 18.66 5.49
C LYS A 205 -5.49 20.00 5.98
N THR A 206 -5.69 20.33 7.26
CA THR A 206 -5.17 21.58 7.86
C THR A 206 -3.65 21.72 7.68
N VAL A 207 -2.90 20.64 7.85
CA VAL A 207 -1.43 20.66 7.78
C VAL A 207 -0.91 20.90 6.37
N PHE A 208 -1.51 20.26 5.36
CA PHE A 208 -1.00 20.30 3.98
C PHE A 208 -1.69 21.32 3.06
N THR A 209 -2.75 22.01 3.51
CA THR A 209 -3.29 23.19 2.78
C THR A 209 -2.73 24.54 3.28
N ALA A 210 -2.11 24.60 4.45
CA ALA A 210 -1.79 25.87 5.14
C ALA A 210 -0.89 26.83 4.34
N ASP A 211 0.12 26.31 3.63
CA ASP A 211 1.18 27.13 3.01
C ASP A 211 1.00 27.32 1.49
N HIS A 212 -0.10 26.82 0.91
CA HIS A 212 -0.31 26.62 -0.55
C HIS A 212 0.73 25.74 -1.26
N ALA A 213 1.85 25.41 -0.63
CA ALA A 213 2.78 24.36 -1.04
C ALA A 213 2.10 22.99 -0.93
N SER A 214 1.51 22.53 -2.04
CA SER A 214 1.06 21.15 -2.22
C SER A 214 2.26 20.21 -2.23
N LEU A 215 2.63 19.68 -1.06
CA LEU A 215 3.82 18.85 -0.82
C LEU A 215 3.70 17.41 -1.33
N GLY A 216 3.38 17.26 -2.62
CA GLY A 216 3.48 16.04 -3.42
C GLY A 216 3.08 14.75 -2.68
N GLY A 217 3.99 13.76 -2.69
CA GLY A 217 3.78 12.46 -2.07
C GLY A 217 3.50 12.51 -0.57
N GLN A 218 4.15 13.39 0.21
CA GLN A 218 3.99 13.43 1.67
C GLN A 218 2.53 13.69 2.09
N ALA A 219 1.84 14.60 1.39
CA ALA A 219 0.43 14.89 1.66
C ALA A 219 -0.50 13.74 1.22
N HIS A 220 -0.16 13.03 0.14
CA HIS A 220 -0.88 11.85 -0.34
C HIS A 220 -0.71 10.66 0.61
N ASN A 221 0.51 10.36 1.03
CA ASN A 221 0.86 9.30 1.98
C ASN A 221 0.17 9.50 3.33
N ALA A 222 0.19 10.73 3.87
CA ALA A 222 -0.54 11.07 5.10
C ALA A 222 -2.06 10.93 4.96
N ALA A 223 -2.63 11.21 3.78
CA ALA A 223 -4.04 10.99 3.48
C ALA A 223 -4.38 9.50 3.41
N HIS A 224 -3.54 8.73 2.71
CA HIS A 224 -3.63 7.28 2.53
C HIS A 224 -3.64 6.54 3.88
N PHE A 225 -2.65 6.80 4.73
CA PHE A 225 -2.60 6.21 6.07
C PHE A 225 -3.88 6.48 6.88
N VAL A 226 -4.40 7.70 6.83
CA VAL A 226 -5.68 8.05 7.50
C VAL A 226 -6.87 7.33 6.86
N GLY A 227 -6.87 7.09 5.56
CA GLY A 227 -7.83 6.22 4.89
C GLY A 227 -7.90 4.81 5.50
N GLY A 228 -6.73 4.19 5.70
CA GLY A 228 -6.61 2.89 6.38
C GLY A 228 -7.10 2.93 7.83
N LEU A 229 -6.84 4.01 8.56
CA LEU A 229 -7.38 4.22 9.91
C LEU A 229 -8.91 4.34 9.91
N ILE A 230 -9.48 5.06 8.93
CA ILE A 230 -10.93 5.24 8.77
C ILE A 230 -11.61 3.88 8.56
N TYR A 231 -11.12 3.06 7.61
CA TYR A 231 -11.69 1.72 7.41
C TYR A 231 -11.55 0.84 8.67
N LYS A 232 -10.36 0.80 9.29
CA LYS A 232 -10.13 0.05 10.54
C LYS A 232 -11.10 0.46 11.67
N LYS A 233 -11.53 1.72 11.72
CA LYS A 233 -12.33 2.26 12.83
C LYS A 233 -13.85 2.22 12.58
N GLU A 234 -14.28 2.43 11.34
CA GLU A 234 -15.69 2.63 10.98
C GLU A 234 -16.19 1.64 9.90
N GLY A 235 -15.30 0.78 9.38
CA GLY A 235 -15.59 -0.16 8.30
C GLY A 235 -16.04 0.54 7.03
N LEU A 236 -16.90 -0.13 6.26
CA LEU A 236 -17.46 0.40 5.01
C LEU A 236 -18.29 1.69 5.19
N ALA A 237 -18.76 1.99 6.40
CA ALA A 237 -19.45 3.24 6.71
C ALA A 237 -18.51 4.46 6.72
N GLY A 238 -17.21 4.25 7.01
CA GLY A 238 -16.21 5.31 7.06
C GLY A 238 -15.88 5.95 5.71
N LEU A 239 -16.29 5.36 4.57
CA LEU A 239 -15.93 5.86 3.23
C LEU A 239 -16.35 7.33 3.02
N SER A 240 -17.45 7.77 3.65
CA SER A 240 -17.92 9.17 3.60
C SER A 240 -17.16 10.16 4.49
N VAL A 241 -16.15 9.71 5.25
CA VAL A 241 -15.19 10.59 5.94
C VAL A 241 -14.12 11.07 4.97
N CYS A 242 -13.73 10.24 4.00
CA CYS A 242 -12.80 10.62 2.94
C CYS A 242 -13.45 11.59 1.93
N ASP A 243 -12.60 12.42 1.35
CA ASP A 243 -12.93 13.32 0.25
C ASP A 243 -11.76 13.38 -0.76
N THR A 244 -11.88 14.20 -1.80
CA THR A 244 -10.97 14.21 -2.95
C THR A 244 -9.60 14.87 -2.69
N THR A 245 -9.33 15.35 -1.48
CA THR A 245 -8.10 16.10 -1.17
C THR A 245 -6.85 15.20 -1.26
N PHE A 246 -5.72 15.77 -1.68
CA PHE A 246 -4.42 15.09 -1.86
C PHE A 246 -4.46 13.89 -2.82
N ALA A 247 -4.94 14.14 -4.04
CA ALA A 247 -5.06 13.14 -5.11
C ALA A 247 -5.72 11.83 -4.65
N PHE A 248 -6.82 11.96 -3.90
CA PHE A 248 -7.67 10.83 -3.45
C PHE A 248 -7.01 9.81 -2.51
N GLY A 249 -5.82 10.08 -1.95
CA GLY A 249 -5.08 9.13 -1.11
C GLY A 249 -5.91 8.50 0.01
N CYS A 250 -6.79 9.27 0.67
CA CYS A 250 -7.72 8.76 1.69
C CYS A 250 -8.57 7.59 1.19
N TYR A 251 -9.04 7.62 -0.06
CA TYR A 251 -9.77 6.48 -0.64
C TYR A 251 -8.86 5.29 -0.89
N HIS A 252 -7.61 5.49 -1.33
CA HIS A 252 -6.66 4.42 -1.69
C HIS A 252 -6.33 3.55 -0.47
N GLY A 253 -5.88 4.17 0.64
CA GLY A 253 -5.59 3.45 1.88
C GLY A 253 -6.84 2.90 2.58
N PHE A 254 -8.01 3.52 2.38
CA PHE A 254 -9.28 2.94 2.83
C PHE A 254 -9.60 1.63 2.07
N THR A 255 -9.39 1.60 0.76
CA THR A 255 -9.60 0.39 -0.05
C THR A 255 -8.57 -0.70 0.23
N GLU A 256 -7.30 -0.37 0.45
CA GLU A 256 -6.30 -1.35 0.92
C GLU A 256 -6.70 -1.98 2.26
N GLY A 257 -7.05 -1.16 3.25
CA GLY A 257 -7.52 -1.64 4.55
C GLY A 257 -8.76 -2.54 4.44
N ALA A 258 -9.60 -2.31 3.42
CA ALA A 258 -10.78 -3.14 3.15
C ALA A 258 -10.46 -4.48 2.47
N PHE A 259 -9.39 -4.56 1.67
CA PHE A 259 -9.01 -5.77 0.94
C PHE A 259 -7.85 -6.56 1.58
N GLU A 260 -7.25 -6.06 2.66
CA GLU A 260 -6.15 -6.68 3.41
C GLU A 260 -6.33 -8.19 3.69
N LYS A 261 -7.58 -8.63 3.93
CA LYS A 261 -7.91 -9.99 4.42
C LYS A 261 -8.73 -10.83 3.43
N ASN A 262 -9.65 -10.24 2.68
CA ASN A 262 -10.44 -10.91 1.66
C ASN A 262 -11.04 -9.90 0.66
N LEU A 263 -11.76 -10.42 -0.34
CA LEU A 263 -12.38 -9.62 -1.40
C LEU A 263 -13.91 -9.46 -1.25
N ASP A 264 -14.49 -9.86 -0.11
CA ASP A 264 -15.96 -9.85 0.13
C ASP A 264 -16.57 -8.45 -0.05
N ALA A 265 -15.77 -7.42 0.23
CA ALA A 265 -16.17 -6.01 0.11
C ALA A 265 -16.21 -5.49 -1.34
N LEU A 266 -15.68 -6.22 -2.34
CA LEU A 266 -15.33 -5.68 -3.67
C LEU A 266 -16.52 -5.02 -4.38
N THR A 267 -17.61 -5.77 -4.55
CA THR A 267 -18.85 -5.26 -5.16
C THR A 267 -19.47 -4.13 -4.34
N THR A 268 -19.38 -4.20 -3.00
CA THR A 268 -19.94 -3.18 -2.09
C THR A 268 -19.18 -1.86 -2.20
N ILE A 269 -17.86 -1.90 -2.32
CA ILE A 269 -17.00 -0.73 -2.49
C ILE A 269 -17.16 -0.14 -3.89
N ALA A 270 -17.16 -0.95 -4.96
CA ALA A 270 -17.39 -0.46 -6.32
C ALA A 270 -18.75 0.25 -6.46
N ASN A 271 -19.80 -0.30 -5.81
CA ASN A 271 -21.12 0.35 -5.72
C ASN A 271 -21.15 1.57 -4.80
N ALA A 272 -20.22 1.69 -3.84
CA ALA A 272 -20.07 2.88 -3.01
C ALA A 272 -19.35 4.01 -3.76
N CYS A 273 -18.36 3.70 -4.61
CA CYS A 273 -17.71 4.68 -5.49
C CYS A 273 -18.73 5.39 -6.40
N GLN A 274 -19.78 4.70 -6.87
CA GLN A 274 -20.87 5.30 -7.67
C GLN A 274 -21.65 6.41 -6.94
N LYS A 275 -21.49 6.57 -5.62
CA LYS A 275 -22.11 7.63 -4.82
C LYS A 275 -21.26 8.90 -4.76
N LEU A 276 -19.99 8.84 -5.17
CA LEU A 276 -19.05 9.96 -5.16
C LEU A 276 -19.18 10.84 -6.42
N GLY A 277 -19.74 10.30 -7.50
CA GLY A 277 -19.98 11.00 -8.75
C GLY A 277 -20.45 10.06 -9.86
N PRO A 278 -20.80 10.59 -11.05
CA PRO A 278 -21.13 9.79 -12.22
C PRO A 278 -20.01 8.80 -12.60
N ILE A 279 -20.37 7.72 -13.29
CA ILE A 279 -19.40 6.81 -13.91
C ILE A 279 -18.47 7.62 -14.84
N SER A 280 -17.17 7.31 -14.79
CA SER A 280 -16.07 8.03 -15.45
C SER A 280 -15.85 9.51 -15.02
N SER A 281 -16.52 10.00 -13.97
CA SER A 281 -16.13 11.27 -13.32
C SER A 281 -14.82 11.11 -12.53
N GLY A 282 -14.11 12.21 -12.27
CA GLY A 282 -12.87 12.18 -11.47
C GLY A 282 -13.03 11.45 -10.13
N PRO A 283 -14.01 11.82 -9.28
CA PRO A 283 -14.19 11.18 -7.96
C PRO A 283 -14.56 9.70 -7.99
N TRP A 284 -15.38 9.28 -8.97
CA TRP A 284 -15.67 7.86 -9.17
C TRP A 284 -14.42 7.10 -9.62
N SER A 285 -13.70 7.63 -10.62
CA SER A 285 -12.56 6.96 -11.25
C SER A 285 -11.42 6.74 -10.25
N SER A 286 -11.12 7.74 -9.41
CA SER A 286 -10.08 7.62 -8.39
C SER A 286 -10.47 6.69 -7.24
N CYS A 287 -11.75 6.55 -6.91
CA CYS A 287 -12.22 5.53 -5.97
C CYS A 287 -12.05 4.10 -6.54
N ILE A 288 -12.28 3.91 -7.84
CA ILE A 288 -11.99 2.63 -8.53
C ILE A 288 -10.47 2.39 -8.67
N HIS A 289 -9.66 3.44 -8.80
CA HIS A 289 -8.19 3.33 -8.76
C HIS A 289 -7.68 2.86 -7.39
N GLY A 290 -8.27 3.33 -6.29
CA GLY A 290 -7.98 2.82 -4.94
C GLY A 290 -8.20 1.30 -4.80
N ILE A 291 -9.28 0.77 -5.42
CA ILE A 291 -9.51 -0.69 -5.48
C ILE A 291 -8.27 -1.40 -6.08
N GLY A 292 -7.62 -0.80 -7.07
CA GLY A 292 -6.40 -1.30 -7.70
C GLY A 292 -5.23 -1.51 -6.73
N HIS A 293 -4.91 -0.50 -5.91
CA HIS A 293 -3.90 -0.66 -4.85
C HIS A 293 -4.27 -1.81 -3.90
N GLY A 294 -5.54 -1.87 -3.48
CA GLY A 294 -6.04 -2.95 -2.64
C GLY A 294 -5.96 -4.34 -3.29
N MET A 295 -6.09 -4.44 -4.62
CA MET A 295 -5.88 -5.70 -5.33
C MET A 295 -4.41 -6.08 -5.34
N ALA A 296 -3.50 -5.15 -5.64
CA ALA A 296 -2.06 -5.42 -5.61
C ALA A 296 -1.57 -5.80 -4.19
N SER A 297 -2.04 -5.11 -3.16
CA SER A 297 -1.81 -5.44 -1.75
C SER A 297 -2.39 -6.83 -1.38
N TYR A 298 -3.61 -7.16 -1.84
CA TYR A 298 -4.19 -8.49 -1.67
C TYR A 298 -3.45 -9.60 -2.45
N TYR A 299 -2.66 -9.26 -3.47
CA TYR A 299 -1.79 -10.18 -4.21
C TYR A 299 -0.28 -9.95 -3.94
N ASN A 300 0.05 -9.46 -2.72
CA ASN A 300 1.41 -9.27 -2.18
C ASN A 300 2.37 -8.43 -3.07
N SER A 301 1.84 -7.71 -4.06
CA SER A 301 2.56 -7.14 -5.21
C SER A 301 3.48 -8.13 -5.95
N THR A 302 3.17 -9.43 -5.91
CA THR A 302 3.89 -10.48 -6.66
C THR A 302 3.07 -10.95 -7.85
N ASP A 303 1.77 -11.20 -7.64
CA ASP A 303 0.94 -11.93 -8.59
C ASP A 303 0.09 -10.96 -9.42
N LEU A 304 0.72 -10.34 -10.43
CA LEU A 304 0.07 -9.33 -11.28
C LEU A 304 -1.17 -9.87 -12.00
N ALA A 305 -1.10 -11.09 -12.54
CA ALA A 305 -2.18 -11.66 -13.34
C ALA A 305 -3.53 -11.78 -12.59
N PRO A 306 -3.61 -12.36 -11.38
CA PRO A 306 -4.87 -12.38 -10.62
C PRO A 306 -5.28 -10.99 -10.10
N ALA A 307 -4.35 -10.06 -9.83
CA ALA A 307 -4.71 -8.68 -9.49
C ALA A 307 -5.47 -7.98 -10.64
N LEU A 308 -4.94 -8.09 -11.87
CA LEU A 308 -5.60 -7.54 -13.06
C LEU A 308 -6.91 -8.25 -13.38
N ALA A 309 -6.95 -9.59 -13.32
CA ALA A 309 -8.17 -10.36 -13.55
C ALA A 309 -9.28 -10.05 -12.52
N THR A 310 -8.91 -9.64 -11.30
CA THR A 310 -9.88 -9.18 -10.30
C THR A 310 -10.41 -7.78 -10.64
N CYS A 311 -9.57 -6.87 -11.13
CA CYS A 311 -10.02 -5.60 -11.70
C CYS A 311 -10.95 -5.78 -12.92
N ASP A 312 -10.70 -6.78 -13.78
CA ASP A 312 -11.56 -7.11 -14.92
C ASP A 312 -12.94 -7.64 -14.52
N SER A 313 -13.12 -8.10 -13.26
CA SER A 313 -14.43 -8.50 -12.72
C SER A 313 -15.35 -7.31 -12.35
N LEU A 314 -14.83 -6.08 -12.36
CA LEU A 314 -15.59 -4.87 -12.05
C LEU A 314 -16.57 -4.53 -13.18
N GLN A 315 -17.83 -4.24 -12.83
CA GLN A 315 -18.88 -3.87 -13.78
C GLN A 315 -18.53 -2.65 -14.67
N ALA A 316 -17.69 -1.74 -14.16
CA ALA A 316 -17.13 -0.62 -14.90
C ALA A 316 -15.83 -0.15 -14.25
N GLY A 317 -14.92 0.42 -15.05
CA GLY A 317 -13.73 1.10 -14.54
C GLY A 317 -12.49 0.22 -14.32
N ALA A 318 -12.46 -1.00 -14.85
CA ALA A 318 -11.32 -1.92 -14.76
C ALA A 318 -9.98 -1.24 -15.08
N THR A 319 -9.92 -0.38 -16.10
CA THR A 319 -8.72 0.40 -16.49
C THR A 319 -8.17 1.32 -15.39
N PHE A 320 -9.03 1.87 -14.52
CA PHE A 320 -8.60 2.66 -13.36
C PHE A 320 -8.09 1.76 -12.23
N CYS A 321 -8.71 0.60 -12.03
CA CYS A 321 -8.22 -0.41 -11.10
C CYS A 321 -6.86 -0.98 -11.55
N HIS A 322 -6.66 -1.24 -12.86
CA HIS A 322 -5.35 -1.61 -13.42
C HIS A 322 -4.30 -0.54 -13.15
N ASP A 323 -4.66 0.74 -13.29
CA ASP A 323 -3.77 1.88 -13.05
C ASP A 323 -3.28 1.94 -11.59
N GLY A 324 -4.15 1.64 -10.61
CA GLY A 324 -3.77 1.49 -9.20
C GLY A 324 -2.96 0.22 -8.93
N VAL A 325 -3.26 -0.91 -9.59
CA VAL A 325 -2.43 -2.13 -9.51
C VAL A 325 -1.01 -1.83 -9.99
N PHE A 326 -0.84 -1.18 -11.15
CA PHE A 326 0.49 -0.87 -11.67
C PHE A 326 1.21 0.23 -10.89
N MET A 327 0.49 1.17 -10.27
CA MET A 327 1.10 2.12 -9.33
C MET A 327 1.68 1.39 -8.13
N GLU A 328 0.89 0.51 -7.51
CA GLU A 328 1.35 -0.26 -6.35
C GLU A 328 2.50 -1.20 -6.71
N PHE A 329 2.45 -1.92 -7.84
CA PHE A 329 3.58 -2.74 -8.32
C PHE A 329 4.84 -1.90 -8.60
N ALA A 330 4.70 -0.67 -9.12
CA ALA A 330 5.84 0.22 -9.34
C ALA A 330 6.57 0.64 -8.05
N ILE A 331 5.96 0.45 -6.88
CA ILE A 331 6.58 0.70 -5.57
C ILE A 331 6.90 -0.62 -4.82
N SER A 332 5.97 -1.58 -4.80
CA SER A 332 5.95 -2.78 -3.94
C SER A 332 6.32 -4.11 -4.61
N ALA A 333 6.37 -4.19 -5.94
CA ALA A 333 6.79 -5.43 -6.59
C ALA A 333 8.28 -5.74 -6.31
N PRO A 334 8.68 -7.03 -6.26
CA PRO A 334 10.07 -7.43 -6.16
C PRO A 334 10.96 -6.71 -7.18
N ASP A 335 12.22 -6.48 -6.83
CA ASP A 335 13.17 -5.91 -7.79
C ASP A 335 13.44 -6.88 -8.96
N SER A 336 13.32 -8.19 -8.70
CA SER A 336 13.30 -9.26 -9.71
C SER A 336 12.03 -9.36 -10.57
N PHE A 337 10.99 -8.56 -10.31
CA PHE A 337 9.79 -8.45 -11.17
C PHE A 337 10.06 -7.58 -12.41
N TYR A 338 10.94 -6.59 -12.28
CA TYR A 338 11.37 -5.72 -13.37
C TYR A 338 12.73 -6.21 -13.91
N GLN A 339 12.97 -6.07 -15.22
CA GLN A 339 14.16 -6.65 -15.86
C GLN A 339 15.28 -5.62 -16.05
N ASN A 340 16.45 -5.85 -15.42
CA ASN A 340 17.69 -5.10 -15.70
C ASN A 340 18.13 -5.14 -17.18
N SER A 341 17.65 -6.09 -17.96
CA SER A 341 17.87 -6.18 -19.42
C SER A 341 16.84 -5.43 -20.26
N ASN A 342 15.73 -4.99 -19.66
CA ASN A 342 14.60 -4.37 -20.34
C ASN A 342 13.77 -3.55 -19.34
N HIS A 343 14.11 -2.27 -19.18
CA HIS A 343 13.43 -1.37 -18.23
C HIS A 343 11.98 -1.00 -18.62
N LEU A 344 11.47 -1.50 -19.75
CA LEU A 344 10.06 -1.38 -20.15
C LEU A 344 9.22 -2.63 -19.80
N HIS A 345 9.86 -3.72 -19.36
CA HIS A 345 9.18 -4.90 -18.84
C HIS A 345 8.45 -4.57 -17.53
N PRO A 346 7.21 -5.06 -17.29
CA PRO A 346 6.45 -6.02 -18.10
C PRO A 346 5.64 -5.42 -19.26
N CYS A 347 5.59 -4.09 -19.43
CA CYS A 347 4.62 -3.41 -20.29
C CYS A 347 4.67 -3.82 -21.76
N ASP A 348 5.83 -4.24 -22.26
CA ASP A 348 6.04 -4.78 -23.61
C ASP A 348 5.44 -6.18 -23.83
N SER A 349 5.32 -6.97 -22.75
CA SER A 349 4.87 -8.37 -22.76
C SER A 349 3.39 -8.57 -22.38
N LEU A 350 2.72 -7.52 -21.92
CA LEU A 350 1.31 -7.56 -21.50
C LEU A 350 0.35 -7.51 -22.69
N ALA A 351 -0.86 -8.05 -22.50
CA ALA A 351 -1.98 -7.82 -23.41
C ALA A 351 -2.34 -6.33 -23.50
N GLU A 352 -2.73 -5.86 -24.69
CA GLU A 352 -2.92 -4.44 -25.02
C GLU A 352 -3.85 -3.70 -24.04
N THR A 353 -4.86 -4.37 -23.48
CA THR A 353 -5.78 -3.83 -22.46
C THR A 353 -5.07 -3.31 -21.21
N TYR A 354 -3.99 -3.98 -20.78
CA TYR A 354 -3.24 -3.62 -19.57
C TYR A 354 -2.07 -2.68 -19.85
N GLN A 355 -1.59 -2.63 -21.10
CA GLN A 355 -0.42 -1.85 -21.49
C GLN A 355 -0.53 -0.35 -21.13
N PRO A 356 -1.65 0.38 -21.36
CA PRO A 356 -1.77 1.78 -20.97
C PRO A 356 -1.57 2.03 -19.47
N ALA A 357 -2.09 1.17 -18.61
CA ALA A 357 -1.97 1.29 -17.15
C ALA A 357 -0.54 0.98 -16.67
N CYS A 358 0.12 0.00 -17.28
CA CYS A 358 1.54 -0.27 -17.05
C CYS A 358 2.42 0.92 -17.49
N GLY A 359 2.14 1.48 -18.68
CA GLY A 359 2.83 2.65 -19.23
C GLY A 359 2.79 3.88 -18.33
N ARG A 360 1.67 4.16 -17.66
CA ARG A 360 1.58 5.29 -16.71
C ARG A 360 2.51 5.14 -15.51
N ASN A 361 2.93 3.92 -15.17
CA ASN A 361 3.69 3.63 -13.96
C ASN A 361 5.15 3.20 -14.22
N ILE A 362 5.52 2.86 -15.47
CA ILE A 362 6.87 2.39 -15.81
C ILE A 362 7.97 3.45 -15.56
N LEU A 363 7.66 4.74 -15.65
CA LEU A 363 8.59 5.82 -15.29
C LEU A 363 8.96 5.80 -13.80
N ALA A 364 7.99 5.54 -12.91
CA ALA A 364 8.23 5.42 -11.49
C ALA A 364 9.02 4.13 -11.19
N ALA A 365 8.65 3.00 -11.80
CA ALA A 365 9.34 1.74 -11.61
C ALA A 365 10.82 1.78 -12.05
N ALA A 366 11.11 2.35 -13.22
CA ALA A 366 12.47 2.48 -13.75
C ALA A 366 13.32 3.50 -12.98
N GLY A 367 12.71 4.59 -12.51
CA GLY A 367 13.37 5.55 -11.61
C GLY A 367 13.74 4.91 -10.27
N ASN A 368 12.79 4.23 -9.62
CA ASN A 368 12.96 3.64 -8.29
C ASN A 368 13.98 2.48 -8.29
N ARG A 369 13.97 1.60 -9.31
CA ARG A 369 14.79 0.37 -9.30
C ARG A 369 16.12 0.50 -10.05
N PHE A 370 16.14 1.26 -11.14
CA PHE A 370 17.31 1.36 -12.02
C PHE A 370 17.99 2.73 -11.97
N ASN A 371 17.50 3.65 -11.12
CA ASN A 371 17.92 5.06 -11.06
C ASN A 371 17.80 5.77 -12.43
N MET A 372 16.91 5.28 -13.30
CA MET A 372 16.82 5.73 -14.69
C MET A 372 16.14 7.10 -14.78
N PRO A 373 16.77 8.11 -15.43
CA PRO A 373 16.18 9.45 -15.52
C PRO A 373 14.83 9.45 -16.26
N PRO A 374 13.79 10.18 -15.79
CA PRO A 374 12.46 10.17 -16.42
C PRO A 374 12.46 10.49 -17.93
N LEU A 375 13.35 11.37 -18.38
CA LEU A 375 13.52 11.70 -19.81
C LEU A 375 14.05 10.50 -20.62
N GLU A 376 14.93 9.70 -20.03
CA GLU A 376 15.53 8.53 -20.67
C GLU A 376 14.49 7.42 -20.80
N THR A 377 13.73 7.14 -19.74
CA THR A 377 12.60 6.19 -19.78
C THR A 377 11.51 6.64 -20.75
N ALA A 378 11.18 7.93 -20.78
CA ALA A 378 10.22 8.48 -21.75
C ALA A 378 10.70 8.35 -23.21
N LYS A 379 12.02 8.47 -23.46
CA LYS A 379 12.63 8.21 -24.77
C LYS A 379 12.66 6.73 -25.13
N ALA A 380 12.87 5.84 -24.15
CA ALA A 380 12.75 4.39 -24.36
C ALA A 380 11.30 4.02 -24.74
N CYS A 381 10.29 4.54 -24.01
CA CYS A 381 8.88 4.37 -24.38
C CYS A 381 8.55 4.91 -25.78
N LEU A 382 9.13 6.05 -26.17
CA LEU A 382 8.94 6.61 -27.51
C LEU A 382 9.55 5.72 -28.60
N ALA A 383 10.75 5.16 -28.36
CA ALA A 383 11.43 4.26 -29.28
C ALA A 383 10.80 2.86 -29.38
N ALA A 384 9.94 2.47 -28.43
CA ALA A 384 9.24 1.20 -28.44
C ALA A 384 7.99 1.17 -29.35
N GLU A 385 7.47 2.34 -29.75
CA GLU A 385 6.28 2.51 -30.62
C GLU A 385 5.07 1.61 -30.24
N ALA A 386 4.86 1.41 -28.94
CA ALA A 386 3.92 0.43 -28.37
C ALA A 386 2.59 1.08 -27.90
N PRO A 387 1.51 0.30 -27.69
CA PRO A 387 0.26 0.78 -27.09
C PRO A 387 0.41 1.55 -25.76
N PHE A 388 1.45 1.27 -24.97
CA PHE A 388 1.76 2.02 -23.73
C PHE A 388 2.49 3.36 -23.95
N THR A 389 3.03 3.64 -25.15
CA THR A 389 3.88 4.82 -25.39
C THR A 389 3.18 6.14 -25.04
N ALA A 390 1.92 6.31 -25.44
CA ALA A 390 1.16 7.54 -25.18
C ALA A 390 0.93 7.80 -23.67
N SER A 391 0.72 6.74 -22.89
CA SER A 391 0.45 6.85 -21.45
C SER A 391 1.75 6.94 -20.61
N CYS A 392 2.85 6.39 -21.10
CA CYS A 392 4.19 6.65 -20.57
C CYS A 392 4.62 8.11 -20.77
N LEU A 393 4.33 8.69 -21.94
CA LEU A 393 4.56 10.11 -22.23
C LEU A 393 3.66 11.05 -21.39
N ASP A 394 2.45 10.60 -21.03
CA ASP A 394 1.60 11.33 -20.09
C ASP A 394 2.26 11.48 -18.71
N THR A 395 2.82 10.39 -18.17
CA THR A 395 3.52 10.42 -16.87
C THR A 395 4.78 11.27 -16.89
N PHE A 396 5.48 11.36 -18.03
CA PHE A 396 6.57 12.34 -18.17
C PHE A 396 6.04 13.79 -18.05
N GLY A 397 4.83 14.06 -18.56
CA GLY A 397 4.13 15.33 -18.36
C GLY A 397 3.71 15.57 -16.90
N PHE A 398 3.16 14.57 -16.21
CA PHE A 398 2.82 14.69 -14.78
C PHE A 398 4.07 15.00 -13.94
N MET A 399 5.18 14.27 -14.20
CA MET A 399 6.47 14.53 -13.56
C MET A 399 7.00 15.93 -13.87
N ALA A 400 6.83 16.44 -15.10
CA ALA A 400 7.23 17.81 -15.46
C ALA A 400 6.50 18.86 -14.60
N ALA A 401 5.17 18.74 -14.44
CA ALA A 401 4.38 19.67 -13.63
C ALA A 401 4.85 19.75 -12.16
N SER A 402 5.24 18.61 -11.58
CA SER A 402 5.80 18.53 -10.23
C SER A 402 7.23 19.07 -10.14
N LEU A 403 8.14 18.60 -11.01
CA LEU A 403 9.58 18.92 -10.97
C LEU A 403 9.88 20.40 -11.25
N ASP A 404 9.14 21.03 -12.18
CA ASP A 404 9.43 22.39 -12.64
C ASP A 404 8.80 23.51 -11.80
N ARG A 405 8.28 23.16 -10.61
CA ARG A 405 7.63 24.10 -9.67
C ARG A 405 6.42 24.81 -10.32
N GLN A 406 5.65 24.08 -11.11
CA GLN A 406 4.45 24.53 -11.80
C GLN A 406 4.62 25.68 -12.83
N ASP A 407 5.84 26.14 -13.15
CA ASP A 407 6.01 27.16 -14.18
C ASP A 407 5.77 26.59 -15.59
N GLY A 408 4.74 27.09 -16.27
CA GLY A 408 4.31 26.56 -17.57
C GLY A 408 5.35 26.66 -18.69
N ALA A 409 6.31 27.60 -18.62
CA ALA A 409 7.37 27.69 -19.62
C ALA A 409 8.46 26.63 -19.38
N ARG A 410 8.82 26.36 -18.12
CA ARG A 410 9.75 25.28 -17.75
C ARG A 410 9.18 23.90 -18.08
N ILE A 411 7.91 23.66 -17.72
CA ILE A 411 7.18 22.43 -18.07
C ILE A 411 7.23 22.17 -19.59
N THR A 412 6.95 23.20 -20.39
CA THR A 412 6.99 23.08 -21.86
C THR A 412 8.41 22.80 -22.35
N ALA A 413 9.42 23.46 -21.81
CA ALA A 413 10.82 23.22 -22.15
C ALA A 413 11.23 21.76 -21.84
N ARG A 414 10.82 21.20 -20.70
CA ARG A 414 11.05 19.78 -20.38
C ARG A 414 10.38 18.84 -21.37
N CYS A 415 9.11 19.10 -21.74
CA CYS A 415 8.45 18.31 -22.79
C CYS A 415 9.13 18.42 -24.17
N GLN A 416 9.83 19.53 -24.46
CA GLN A 416 10.62 19.70 -25.70
C GLN A 416 11.93 18.88 -25.68
N GLU A 417 12.44 18.46 -24.52
CA GLU A 417 13.63 17.59 -24.41
C GLU A 417 13.41 16.21 -25.08
N LEU A 418 12.15 15.80 -25.31
CA LEU A 418 11.77 14.61 -26.09
C LEU A 418 12.15 14.72 -27.57
N GLN A 419 12.30 15.93 -28.11
CA GLN A 419 12.69 16.22 -29.50
C GLN A 419 11.76 15.64 -30.59
N ASN A 420 10.53 15.23 -30.22
CA ASN A 420 9.52 14.67 -31.09
C ASN A 420 8.21 15.46 -30.92
N GLY A 421 7.70 16.08 -31.99
CA GLY A 421 6.57 17.02 -31.94
C GLY A 421 5.29 16.44 -31.30
N PRO A 422 4.75 15.31 -31.80
CA PRO A 422 3.63 14.61 -31.18
C PRO A 422 3.87 14.26 -29.71
N ALA A 423 5.04 13.73 -29.36
CA ALA A 423 5.37 13.36 -27.98
C ALA A 423 5.44 14.59 -27.04
N THR A 424 6.00 15.70 -27.52
CA THR A 424 5.99 17.00 -26.81
C THR A 424 4.57 17.51 -26.59
N SER A 425 3.67 17.38 -27.58
CA SER A 425 2.25 17.75 -27.44
C SER A 425 1.52 16.88 -26.41
N GLN A 426 1.75 15.56 -26.43
CA GLN A 426 1.19 14.61 -25.46
C GLN A 426 1.63 14.96 -24.03
N CYS A 427 2.95 15.09 -23.81
CA CYS A 427 3.55 15.48 -22.54
C CYS A 427 3.00 16.82 -22.02
N ALA A 428 2.96 17.85 -22.87
CA ALA A 428 2.47 19.17 -22.48
C ALA A 428 0.98 19.18 -22.14
N GLY A 429 0.15 18.45 -22.90
CA GLY A 429 -1.27 18.28 -22.60
C GLY A 429 -1.52 17.51 -21.30
N ALA A 430 -0.69 16.52 -20.99
CA ALA A 430 -0.72 15.80 -19.72
C ALA A 430 -0.30 16.70 -18.55
N ALA A 431 0.80 17.43 -18.68
CA ALA A 431 1.29 18.37 -17.66
C ALA A 431 0.30 19.51 -17.38
N ALA A 432 -0.33 20.07 -18.42
CA ALA A 432 -1.40 21.06 -18.27
C ALA A 432 -2.61 20.47 -17.51
N GLY A 433 -2.96 19.21 -17.75
CA GLY A 433 -3.97 18.49 -16.98
C GLY A 433 -3.58 18.30 -15.51
N GLU A 434 -2.33 17.91 -15.23
CA GLU A 434 -1.83 17.66 -13.87
C GLU A 434 -1.91 18.89 -12.98
N LEU A 435 -1.63 20.07 -13.54
CA LEU A 435 -1.77 21.36 -12.85
C LEU A 435 -3.19 21.57 -12.29
N VAL A 436 -4.22 21.10 -13.01
CA VAL A 436 -5.63 21.16 -12.62
C VAL A 436 -6.01 20.01 -11.67
N PHE A 437 -5.55 18.79 -11.95
CA PHE A 437 -5.87 17.59 -11.16
C PHE A 437 -5.40 17.72 -9.71
N GLN A 438 -4.12 18.05 -9.52
CA GLN A 438 -3.53 18.29 -8.20
C GLN A 438 -4.01 19.61 -7.56
N ASN A 439 -4.71 20.47 -8.33
CA ASN A 439 -5.15 21.79 -7.92
C ASN A 439 -3.99 22.64 -7.35
N TYR A 440 -2.91 22.71 -8.12
CA TYR A 440 -1.76 23.54 -7.78
C TYR A 440 -2.13 25.04 -7.77
N PRO A 441 -1.39 25.90 -7.01
CA PRO A 441 -1.53 27.34 -7.12
C PRO A 441 -1.36 27.85 -8.56
N ASP A 442 -2.09 28.91 -8.91
CA ASP A 442 -2.06 29.58 -10.22
C ASP A 442 -2.29 28.69 -11.46
N TRP A 443 -2.88 27.49 -11.32
CA TRP A 443 -3.14 26.59 -12.46
C TRP A 443 -3.94 27.27 -13.58
N GLN A 444 -4.86 28.20 -13.23
CA GLN A 444 -5.65 28.99 -14.17
C GLN A 444 -4.79 29.86 -15.10
N THR A 445 -3.55 30.17 -14.69
CA THR A 445 -2.55 30.89 -15.50
C THR A 445 -1.55 29.93 -16.12
N GLN A 446 -1.00 29.00 -15.34
CA GLN A 446 0.10 28.15 -15.79
C GLN A 446 -0.33 27.04 -16.77
N ALA A 447 -1.50 26.42 -16.57
CA ALA A 447 -1.96 25.35 -17.47
C ALA A 447 -2.31 25.85 -18.88
N PRO A 448 -3.03 26.99 -19.07
CA PRO A 448 -3.16 27.60 -20.38
C PRO A 448 -1.82 28.02 -20.99
N ARG A 449 -0.86 28.48 -20.19
CA ARG A 449 0.48 28.88 -20.64
C ARG A 449 1.30 27.73 -21.20
N VAL A 450 1.15 26.51 -20.66
CA VAL A 450 1.73 25.28 -21.26
C VAL A 450 1.15 25.05 -22.66
N CYS A 451 -0.17 25.09 -22.82
CA CYS A 451 -0.80 24.90 -24.13
C CYS A 451 -0.48 26.03 -25.14
N GLN A 452 -0.35 27.29 -24.68
CA GLN A 452 0.04 28.43 -25.52
C GLN A 452 1.48 28.35 -26.04
N ALA A 453 2.37 27.67 -25.32
CA ALA A 453 3.78 27.52 -25.71
C ALA A 453 4.01 26.40 -26.75
N LEU A 454 2.97 25.63 -27.11
CA LEU A 454 3.01 24.66 -28.20
C LEU A 454 2.85 25.34 -29.59
N PRO A 455 3.34 24.72 -30.69
CA PRO A 455 3.07 25.20 -32.05
C PRO A 455 1.57 25.25 -32.34
N SER A 456 1.10 26.22 -33.14
CA SER A 456 -0.34 26.52 -33.32
C SER A 456 -1.22 25.33 -33.72
N ARG A 457 -0.68 24.36 -34.47
CA ARG A 457 -1.39 23.11 -34.84
C ARG A 457 -1.66 22.17 -33.65
N ASP A 458 -0.80 22.24 -32.62
CA ASP A 458 -0.75 21.35 -31.45
C ASP A 458 -1.45 21.99 -30.22
N GLN A 459 -1.85 23.27 -30.30
CA GLN A 459 -2.52 23.98 -29.21
C GLN A 459 -3.96 23.51 -28.98
N ALA A 460 -4.71 23.23 -30.06
CA ALA A 460 -6.13 22.91 -29.98
C ALA A 460 -6.43 21.59 -29.24
N SER A 461 -5.61 20.56 -29.46
CA SER A 461 -5.66 19.29 -28.74
C SER A 461 -5.30 19.46 -27.26
N CYS A 462 -4.25 20.22 -26.95
CA CYS A 462 -3.86 20.55 -25.58
C CYS A 462 -4.99 21.27 -24.82
N PHE A 463 -5.61 22.29 -25.42
CA PHE A 463 -6.75 22.99 -24.83
C PHE A 463 -8.00 22.12 -24.68
N THR A 464 -8.26 21.19 -25.61
CA THR A 464 -9.37 20.24 -25.47
C THR A 464 -9.15 19.32 -24.26
N ARG A 465 -7.93 18.77 -24.12
CA ARG A 465 -7.56 17.94 -22.96
C ARG A 465 -7.64 18.73 -21.64
N LEU A 466 -7.11 19.95 -21.61
CA LEU A 466 -7.16 20.84 -20.44
C LEU A 466 -8.60 21.12 -20.01
N ASN A 467 -9.48 21.52 -20.94
CA ASN A 467 -10.88 21.80 -20.65
C ASN A 467 -11.65 20.55 -20.21
N GLN A 468 -11.31 19.38 -20.73
CA GLN A 468 -11.86 18.10 -20.26
C GLN A 468 -11.47 17.81 -18.80
N THR A 469 -10.19 18.03 -18.42
CA THR A 469 -9.75 17.88 -17.03
C THR A 469 -10.45 18.86 -16.10
N ILE A 470 -10.55 20.14 -16.47
CA ILE A 470 -11.29 21.17 -15.71
C ILE A 470 -12.74 20.74 -15.47
N THR A 471 -13.41 20.22 -16.50
CA THR A 471 -14.79 19.70 -16.42
C THR A 471 -14.90 18.46 -15.51
N ASN A 472 -13.98 17.50 -15.65
CA ASN A 472 -13.98 16.23 -14.91
C ASN A 472 -13.76 16.40 -13.40
N TYR A 473 -13.05 17.46 -12.98
CA TYR A 473 -12.73 17.77 -11.59
C TYR A 473 -13.44 19.01 -11.02
N GLN A 474 -14.35 19.62 -11.80
CA GLN A 474 -15.18 20.77 -11.41
C GLN A 474 -14.36 21.94 -10.86
N ARG A 475 -13.37 22.39 -11.64
CA ARG A 475 -12.38 23.43 -11.27
C ARG A 475 -12.64 24.79 -11.93
#